data_AF-A0AAT9UTS3-F1
#
_entry.id   AF-A0AAT9UTS3-F1
#
_cell.length_a   1.000
_cell.length_b   1.000
_cell.length_c   1.000
_cell.angle_alpha   90.00
_cell.angle_beta   90.00
_cell.angle_gamma   90.00
#
_symmetry.space_group_name_H-M   'P 1'
#
loop_
_entity.id
_entity.type
_entity.pdbx_description
1 polymer ?
#
loop_
_entity_poly.entity_id
_entity_poly.type
_entity_poly.pdbx_seq_one_letter_code
_entity_poly.pdbx_strand_id
1 'polypeptide(L)'
;MILYVAVLIIVLLLYYYSRYPSNPWKKLGIPYADPVPILGNISDFIFGRKHISLVYDDVYKDRSFVENAFVGIMEIRSPNLIVRDVRLANRILVKDFAYFHDRGMDVDEDLDPLNAHLVNLSGSRWKTTRSKLMPAFSSGKLKQMYALIEDCVKELDTCLDRVSMEGGITDVREVMAQFSTDVIGRCAFGLDFNTMKDPQSAFRSIGKKIFVLSWSIVARICLRLINPRLLKWIRIKAVSNEVETFFFNLLYDTIRYRKTEVNERYDFLQIMCNIKAQEEQQHVPKDERLSDTLLVANMFVFFAGGFETTATTLSYCLYELALNEDVQQRARTEIITLMKSRNGVLDYDSLNELNYLEMIIMGKLPLFLALTELTFARFFVSCFRNITKVSTDTTG
;
A
#
# COMPACT_ATOMS: atom_id res chain seq x y z
N MET A 1 -14.31 -42.03 17.16
CA MET A 1 -13.44 -41.91 18.36
C MET A 1 -12.27 -40.97 18.12
N ILE A 2 -11.43 -41.17 17.09
CA ILE A 2 -10.25 -40.34 16.79
C ILE A 2 -10.60 -38.85 16.59
N LEU A 3 -11.67 -38.54 15.86
CA LEU A 3 -12.12 -37.16 15.65
C LEU A 3 -12.49 -36.45 16.97
N TYR A 4 -13.20 -37.14 17.87
CA TYR A 4 -13.59 -36.58 19.18
C TYR A 4 -12.38 -36.34 20.09
N VAL A 5 -11.39 -37.23 20.06
CA VAL A 5 -10.12 -37.05 20.79
C VAL A 5 -9.34 -35.86 20.23
N ALA A 6 -9.25 -35.72 18.91
CA ALA A 6 -8.59 -34.58 18.27
C ALA A 6 -9.28 -33.25 18.62
N VAL A 7 -10.62 -33.20 18.58
CA VAL A 7 -11.39 -32.02 18.99
C VAL A 7 -11.16 -31.69 20.46
N LEU A 8 -11.18 -32.68 21.36
CA LEU A 8 -10.93 -32.47 22.78
C LEU A 8 -9.51 -31.92 23.04
N ILE A 9 -8.49 -32.44 22.36
CA ILE A 9 -7.12 -31.94 22.44
C ILE A 9 -7.05 -30.49 21.95
N ILE A 10 -7.69 -30.17 20.83
CA ILE A 10 -7.75 -28.79 20.30
C ILE A 10 -8.44 -27.86 21.31
N VAL A 11 -9.55 -28.27 21.91
CA VAL A 11 -10.27 -27.47 22.92
C VAL A 11 -9.41 -27.25 24.16
N LEU A 12 -8.71 -28.28 24.65
CA LEU A 12 -7.80 -28.16 25.80
C LEU A 12 -6.59 -27.27 25.48
N LEU A 13 -6.03 -27.39 24.27
CA LEU A 13 -4.96 -26.52 23.80
C LEU A 13 -5.44 -25.08 23.66
N LEU A 14 -6.64 -24.84 23.10
CA LEU A 14 -7.24 -23.51 23.01
C LEU A 14 -7.56 -22.93 24.39
N TYR A 15 -8.04 -23.76 25.33
CA TYR A 15 -8.30 -23.36 26.71
C TYR A 15 -7.00 -22.94 27.41
N TYR A 16 -5.96 -23.77 27.35
CA TYR A 16 -4.65 -23.44 27.89
C TYR A 16 -4.06 -22.20 27.19
N TYR A 17 -4.20 -22.12 25.86
CA TYR A 17 -3.76 -21.00 25.04
C TYR A 17 -4.50 -19.69 25.39
N SER A 18 -5.79 -19.75 25.73
CA SER A 18 -6.60 -18.60 26.15
C SER A 18 -6.22 -18.11 27.55
N ARG A 19 -5.79 -19.02 28.42
CA ARG A 19 -5.31 -18.74 29.78
C ARG A 19 -3.84 -18.31 29.80
N TYR A 20 -3.12 -18.51 28.71
CA TYR A 20 -1.72 -18.17 28.51
C TYR A 20 -1.62 -17.00 27.51
N PRO A 21 -1.58 -15.72 27.92
CA PRO A 21 -0.53 -15.22 28.82
C PRO A 21 -0.93 -14.06 29.76
N SER A 22 -0.04 -13.73 30.69
CA SER A 22 0.04 -12.40 31.30
C SER A 22 0.08 -11.33 30.21
N ASN A 23 -0.93 -10.47 30.14
CA ASN A 23 -0.93 -9.35 29.19
C ASN A 23 0.39 -8.55 29.36
N PRO A 24 1.24 -8.46 28.32
CA PRO A 24 2.53 -7.78 28.41
C PRO A 24 2.34 -6.30 28.78
N TRP A 25 1.26 -5.67 28.32
CA TRP A 25 0.93 -4.30 28.67
C TRP A 25 0.65 -4.13 30.16
N LYS A 26 -0.06 -5.09 30.76
CA LYS A 26 -0.30 -5.12 32.21
C LYS A 26 0.99 -5.21 33.01
N LYS A 27 1.97 -6.00 32.54
CA LYS A 27 3.29 -6.12 33.18
C LYS A 27 4.12 -4.84 33.07
N LEU A 28 4.00 -4.15 31.94
CA LEU A 28 4.72 -2.90 31.67
C LEU A 28 4.03 -1.66 32.28
N GLY A 29 2.85 -1.82 32.89
CA GLY A 29 2.06 -0.69 33.40
C GLY A 29 1.54 0.24 32.29
N ILE A 30 1.45 -0.25 31.05
CA ILE A 30 0.99 0.52 29.89
C ILE A 30 -0.55 0.41 29.79
N PRO A 31 -1.29 1.52 29.62
CA PRO A 31 -2.72 1.49 29.33
C PRO A 31 -3.02 0.67 28.08
N TYR A 32 -4.00 -0.24 28.15
CA TYR A 32 -4.34 -1.13 27.03
C TYR A 32 -5.84 -1.36 26.91
N ALA A 33 -6.31 -1.63 25.69
CA ALA A 33 -7.69 -2.05 25.45
C ALA A 33 -7.85 -3.54 25.78
N ASP A 34 -8.89 -3.90 26.54
CA ASP A 34 -9.08 -5.28 26.99
C ASP A 34 -9.24 -6.25 25.80
N PRO A 35 -8.32 -7.22 25.65
CA PRO A 35 -8.35 -8.13 24.52
C PRO A 35 -9.38 -9.25 24.72
N VAL A 36 -10.08 -9.63 23.65
CA VAL A 36 -10.87 -10.86 23.64
C VAL A 36 -9.91 -12.06 23.78
N PRO A 37 -10.20 -13.07 24.62
CA PRO A 37 -9.34 -14.24 24.74
C PRO A 37 -9.02 -14.87 23.38
N ILE A 38 -7.76 -15.28 23.19
CA ILE A 38 -7.23 -15.87 21.94
C ILE A 38 -7.09 -14.87 20.78
N LEU A 39 -8.15 -14.14 20.43
CA LEU A 39 -8.22 -13.32 19.22
C LEU A 39 -7.68 -11.89 19.40
N GLY A 40 -7.55 -11.44 20.64
CA GLY A 40 -7.12 -10.07 20.94
C GLY A 40 -8.18 -9.04 20.62
N ASN A 41 -7.75 -7.82 20.30
CA ASN A 41 -8.64 -6.71 19.97
C ASN A 41 -9.16 -6.77 18.52
N ILE A 42 -8.60 -7.63 17.66
CA ILE A 42 -8.96 -7.72 16.23
C ILE A 42 -10.03 -8.77 15.91
N SER A 43 -10.76 -9.25 16.93
CA SER A 43 -11.76 -10.31 16.77
C SER A 43 -12.85 -9.96 15.75
N ASP A 44 -13.36 -8.73 15.76
CA ASP A 44 -14.38 -8.26 14.81
C ASP A 44 -13.87 -8.24 13.37
N PHE A 45 -12.57 -7.99 13.15
CA PHE A 45 -11.96 -8.12 11.83
C PHE A 45 -11.89 -9.58 11.38
N ILE A 46 -11.46 -10.49 12.25
CA ILE A 46 -11.35 -11.93 11.94
C ILE A 46 -12.73 -12.52 11.59
N PHE A 47 -13.79 -12.09 12.28
CA PHE A 47 -15.16 -12.53 12.01
C PHE A 47 -15.84 -11.76 10.86
N GLY A 48 -15.12 -10.86 10.17
CA GLY A 48 -15.67 -10.07 9.06
C GLY A 48 -16.77 -9.08 9.46
N ARG A 49 -16.86 -8.72 10.75
CA ARG A 49 -17.87 -7.79 11.28
C ARG A 49 -17.47 -6.33 11.08
N LYS A 50 -16.17 -6.03 11.16
CA LYS A 50 -15.62 -4.68 10.97
C LYS A 50 -14.37 -4.73 10.10
N HIS A 51 -14.15 -3.67 9.32
CA HIS A 51 -12.85 -3.44 8.69
C HIS A 51 -11.79 -3.15 9.76
N ILE A 52 -10.55 -3.58 9.54
CA ILE A 52 -9.47 -3.46 10.54
C ILE A 52 -9.21 -2.00 10.97
N SER A 53 -9.36 -1.04 10.06
CA SER A 53 -9.22 0.38 10.39
C SER A 53 -10.24 0.87 11.41
N LEU A 54 -11.50 0.39 11.32
CA LEU A 54 -12.56 0.75 12.26
C LEU A 54 -12.31 0.14 13.64
N VAL A 55 -11.72 -1.06 13.69
CA VAL A 55 -11.31 -1.68 14.94
C VAL A 55 -10.28 -0.82 15.68
N TYR A 56 -9.28 -0.27 14.98
CA TYR A 56 -8.34 0.65 15.62
C TYR A 56 -8.94 2.01 15.92
N ASP A 57 -9.83 2.52 15.06
CA ASP A 57 -10.51 3.78 15.29
C ASP A 57 -11.35 3.74 16.58
N ASP A 58 -12.04 2.62 16.85
CA ASP A 58 -12.77 2.42 18.10
C ASP A 58 -11.85 2.57 19.32
N VAL A 59 -10.66 1.97 19.29
CA VAL A 59 -9.67 2.07 20.39
C VAL A 59 -9.03 3.47 20.44
N TYR A 60 -8.79 4.09 19.28
CA TYR A 60 -8.22 5.43 19.18
C TYR A 60 -9.19 6.49 19.74
N LYS A 61 -10.50 6.35 19.50
CA LYS A 61 -11.53 7.28 19.94
C LYS A 61 -12.09 6.98 21.33
N ASP A 62 -11.68 5.88 21.95
CA ASP A 62 -12.09 5.53 23.30
C ASP A 62 -11.72 6.65 24.29
N ARG A 63 -12.74 7.10 25.04
CA ARG A 63 -12.67 8.20 26.00
C ARG A 63 -11.80 7.85 27.22
N SER A 64 -11.68 6.57 27.55
CA SER A 64 -10.86 6.10 28.67
C SER A 64 -9.36 6.36 28.47
N PHE A 65 -8.93 6.58 27.22
CA PHE A 65 -7.52 6.77 26.87
C PHE A 65 -7.19 8.19 26.35
N VAL A 66 -8.07 9.17 26.55
CA VAL A 66 -7.91 10.54 25.99
C VAL A 66 -6.61 11.21 26.45
N GLU A 67 -6.19 10.97 27.68
CA GLU A 67 -4.96 11.53 28.25
C GLU A 67 -3.71 10.71 27.91
N ASN A 68 -3.87 9.53 27.28
CA ASN A 68 -2.75 8.64 26.98
C ASN A 68 -2.19 8.92 25.59
N ALA A 69 -0.88 9.21 25.55
CA ALA A 69 -0.14 9.42 24.29
C ALA A 69 -0.10 8.17 23.38
N PHE A 70 -0.33 6.98 23.95
CA PHE A 70 -0.42 5.72 23.24
C PHE A 70 -1.24 4.71 24.04
N VAL A 71 -1.78 3.69 23.35
CA VAL A 71 -2.60 2.62 23.93
C VAL A 71 -2.11 1.27 23.43
N GLY A 72 -1.94 0.32 24.33
CA GLY A 72 -1.63 -1.05 23.99
C GLY A 72 -2.84 -1.81 23.44
N ILE A 73 -2.60 -2.56 22.37
CA ILE A 73 -3.55 -3.54 21.82
C ILE A 73 -2.84 -4.88 21.65
N MET A 74 -3.63 -5.95 21.59
CA MET A 74 -3.18 -7.29 21.27
C MET A 74 -3.80 -7.72 19.94
N GLU A 75 -2.98 -7.96 18.94
CA GLU A 75 -3.40 -8.62 17.69
C GLU A 75 -3.14 -10.12 17.85
N ILE A 76 -4.14 -10.88 18.29
CA ILE A 76 -3.99 -12.27 18.72
C ILE A 76 -2.95 -12.37 19.86
N ARG A 77 -1.69 -12.67 19.55
CA ARG A 77 -0.58 -12.75 20.50
C ARG A 77 0.47 -11.66 20.31
N SER A 78 0.36 -10.86 19.25
CA SER A 78 1.29 -9.78 18.97
C SER A 78 0.89 -8.53 19.74
N PRO A 79 1.72 -8.05 20.70
CA PRO A 79 1.50 -6.75 21.32
C PRO A 79 1.81 -5.64 20.29
N ASN A 80 0.87 -4.74 20.06
CA ASN A 80 1.07 -3.54 19.25
C ASN A 80 0.63 -2.27 20.00
N LEU A 81 1.18 -1.10 19.63
CA LEU A 81 0.75 0.19 20.16
C LEU A 81 -0.02 0.98 19.12
N ILE A 82 -1.11 1.60 19.55
CA ILE A 82 -1.78 2.70 18.84
C ILE A 82 -1.21 4.00 19.39
N VAL A 83 -0.51 4.77 18.55
CA VAL A 83 0.07 6.07 18.90
C VAL A 83 -0.96 7.17 18.70
N ARG A 84 -1.19 7.99 19.72
CA ARG A 84 -2.19 9.07 19.73
C ARG A 84 -1.57 10.47 19.76
N ASP A 85 -0.39 10.63 20.35
CA ASP A 85 0.32 11.91 20.40
C ASP A 85 1.18 12.15 19.15
N VAL A 86 1.01 13.32 18.52
CA VAL A 86 1.72 13.71 17.28
C VAL A 86 3.23 13.87 17.49
N ARG A 87 3.67 14.30 18.68
CA ARG A 87 5.10 14.45 18.99
C ARG A 87 5.75 13.08 19.10
N LEU A 88 5.05 12.11 19.70
CA LEU A 88 5.49 10.72 19.74
C LEU A 88 5.51 10.10 18.34
N ALA A 89 4.48 10.31 17.53
CA ALA A 89 4.47 9.86 16.13
C ALA A 89 5.65 10.45 15.34
N ASN A 90 5.94 11.75 15.50
CA ASN A 90 7.09 12.40 14.88
C ASN A 90 8.42 11.81 15.34
N ARG A 91 8.56 11.51 16.64
CA ARG A 91 9.75 10.80 17.14
C ARG A 91 9.93 9.47 16.45
N ILE A 92 8.90 8.63 16.46
CA ILE A 92 8.95 7.27 15.93
C ILE A 92 9.22 7.26 14.41
N LEU A 93 8.52 8.11 13.65
CA LEU A 93 8.57 8.09 12.19
C LEU A 93 9.75 8.88 11.61
N VAL A 94 10.32 9.83 12.37
CA VAL A 94 11.36 10.75 11.87
C VAL A 94 12.62 10.70 12.73
N LYS A 95 12.55 11.16 13.99
CA LYS A 95 13.76 11.39 14.81
C LYS A 95 14.49 10.09 15.17
N ASP A 96 13.72 9.08 15.53
CA ASP A 96 14.18 7.78 16.02
C ASP A 96 13.99 6.69 14.94
N PHE A 97 13.83 7.08 13.66
CA PHE A 97 13.53 6.17 12.54
C PHE A 97 14.53 5.00 12.40
N ALA A 98 15.80 5.22 12.79
CA ALA A 98 16.82 4.17 12.80
C ALA A 98 16.40 2.93 13.62
N TYR A 99 15.57 3.10 14.66
CA TYR A 99 15.04 2.01 15.48
C TYR A 99 13.72 1.42 14.94
N PHE A 100 13.01 2.15 14.07
CA PHE A 100 11.63 1.86 13.65
C PHE A 100 11.45 1.71 12.13
N HIS A 101 12.52 1.39 11.39
CA HIS A 101 12.47 1.29 9.93
C HIS A 101 11.76 0.02 9.40
N ASP A 102 11.62 -1.01 10.23
CA ASP A 102 11.00 -2.29 9.86
C ASP A 102 9.49 -2.31 10.05
N ARG A 103 8.77 -2.87 9.07
CA ARG A 103 7.30 -3.01 9.07
C ARG A 103 6.80 -4.33 9.67
N GLY A 104 7.69 -5.16 10.20
CA GLY A 104 7.33 -6.43 10.85
C GLY A 104 6.80 -7.52 9.91
N MET A 105 7.07 -7.40 8.61
CA MET A 105 6.69 -8.35 7.56
C MET A 105 7.74 -9.45 7.42
N ASP A 106 7.29 -10.70 7.35
CA ASP A 106 8.14 -11.85 7.05
C ASP A 106 8.17 -12.06 5.54
N VAL A 107 9.36 -11.96 4.96
CA VAL A 107 9.62 -12.17 3.53
C VAL A 107 10.37 -13.49 3.36
N ASP A 108 9.84 -14.34 2.49
CA ASP A 108 10.45 -15.59 2.04
C ASP A 108 10.49 -15.53 0.51
N GLU A 109 11.64 -15.18 -0.05
CA GLU A 109 11.80 -14.91 -1.49
C GLU A 109 11.70 -16.19 -2.34
N ASP A 110 12.05 -17.35 -1.77
CA ASP A 110 11.96 -18.64 -2.46
C ASP A 110 10.52 -19.12 -2.55
N LEU A 111 9.74 -18.92 -1.48
CA LEU A 111 8.34 -19.31 -1.44
C LEU A 111 7.42 -18.27 -2.11
N ASP A 112 7.67 -16.98 -1.88
CA ASP A 112 6.75 -15.89 -2.20
C ASP A 112 7.52 -14.69 -2.77
N PRO A 113 8.09 -14.84 -3.97
CA PRO A 113 9.05 -13.90 -4.55
C PRO A 113 8.48 -12.49 -4.72
N LEU A 114 7.21 -12.36 -5.12
CA LEU A 114 6.58 -11.04 -5.28
C LEU A 114 6.40 -10.30 -3.96
N ASN A 115 6.34 -11.00 -2.83
CA ASN A 115 6.27 -10.39 -1.51
C ASN A 115 7.62 -9.79 -1.07
N ALA A 116 8.71 -10.06 -1.78
CA ALA A 116 10.06 -9.54 -1.53
C ALA A 116 10.31 -8.18 -2.18
N HIS A 117 9.40 -7.22 -2.02
CA HIS A 117 9.47 -5.89 -2.63
C HIS A 117 9.81 -4.77 -1.64
N LEU A 118 10.14 -3.57 -2.14
CA LEU A 118 10.55 -2.40 -1.35
C LEU A 118 9.70 -2.11 -0.10
N VAL A 119 8.38 -2.31 -0.16
CA VAL A 119 7.50 -2.04 1.01
C VAL A 119 7.67 -3.07 2.14
N ASN A 120 7.95 -4.34 1.82
CA ASN A 120 7.96 -5.45 2.79
C ASN A 120 9.37 -5.89 3.22
N LEU A 121 10.39 -5.55 2.44
CA LEU A 121 11.78 -5.76 2.85
C LEU A 121 12.06 -5.03 4.18
N SER A 122 13.02 -5.57 4.94
CA SER A 122 13.47 -5.05 6.24
C SER A 122 15.00 -4.84 6.27
N GLY A 123 15.47 -4.11 7.28
CA GLY A 123 16.89 -3.94 7.59
C GLY A 123 17.74 -3.36 6.44
N SER A 124 18.94 -3.91 6.28
CA SER A 124 19.90 -3.48 5.26
C SER A 124 19.36 -3.68 3.84
N ARG A 125 18.67 -4.79 3.56
CA ARG A 125 18.06 -5.06 2.25
C ARG A 125 17.08 -3.96 1.87
N TRP A 126 16.18 -3.59 2.77
CA TRP A 126 15.26 -2.47 2.56
C TRP A 126 16.00 -1.17 2.29
N LYS A 127 17.00 -0.83 3.11
CA LYS A 127 17.76 0.42 2.99
C LYS A 127 18.46 0.50 1.63
N THR A 128 19.12 -0.58 1.22
CA THR A 128 19.82 -0.70 -0.06
C THR A 128 18.85 -0.60 -1.23
N THR A 129 17.78 -1.38 -1.25
CA THR A 129 16.76 -1.33 -2.32
C THR A 129 16.12 0.06 -2.39
N ARG A 130 15.78 0.68 -1.25
CA ARG A 130 15.22 2.02 -1.21
C ARG A 130 16.17 3.04 -1.84
N SER A 131 17.44 3.05 -1.42
CA SER A 131 18.44 3.98 -1.92
C SER A 131 18.59 3.90 -3.45
N LYS A 132 18.48 2.69 -4.02
CA LYS A 132 18.58 2.45 -5.46
C LYS A 132 17.37 2.98 -6.24
N LEU A 133 16.16 2.81 -5.68
CA LEU A 133 14.92 3.13 -6.38
C LEU A 133 14.46 4.59 -6.20
N MET A 134 14.85 5.27 -5.12
CA MET A 134 14.46 6.67 -4.88
C MET A 134 14.77 7.65 -6.03
N PRO A 135 15.92 7.57 -6.74
CA PRO A 135 16.22 8.47 -7.85
C PRO A 135 15.20 8.42 -9.00
N ALA A 136 14.49 7.31 -9.16
CA ALA A 136 13.44 7.16 -10.17
C ALA A 136 12.23 8.09 -9.93
N PHE A 137 12.06 8.57 -8.69
CA PHE A 137 11.00 9.48 -8.27
C PHE A 137 11.48 10.93 -8.10
N SER A 138 12.62 11.29 -8.68
CA SER A 138 13.07 12.69 -8.70
C SER A 138 12.15 13.57 -9.53
N SER A 139 12.09 14.87 -9.22
CA SER A 139 11.25 15.84 -9.94
C SER A 139 11.51 15.84 -11.45
N GLY A 140 12.78 15.69 -11.87
CA GLY A 140 13.15 15.59 -13.28
C GLY A 140 12.59 14.35 -13.97
N LYS A 141 12.54 13.20 -13.28
CA LYS A 141 11.94 11.97 -13.80
C LYS A 141 10.41 12.04 -13.84
N LEU A 142 9.79 12.63 -12.83
CA LEU A 142 8.34 12.88 -12.83
C LEU A 142 7.93 13.83 -13.96
N LYS A 143 8.71 14.89 -14.21
CA LYS A 143 8.48 15.80 -15.35
C LYS A 143 8.59 15.09 -16.70
N GLN A 144 9.52 14.14 -16.85
CA GLN A 144 9.62 13.30 -18.07
C GLN A 144 8.40 12.39 -18.26
N MET A 145 7.74 11.97 -17.18
CA MET A 145 6.53 11.14 -17.23
C MET A 145 5.25 11.95 -17.49
N TYR A 146 5.30 13.28 -17.41
CA TYR A 146 4.12 14.15 -17.56
C TYR A 146 3.37 13.90 -18.87
N ALA A 147 4.09 13.83 -19.99
CA ALA A 147 3.49 13.60 -21.31
C ALA A 147 2.72 12.26 -21.37
N LEU A 148 3.23 11.22 -20.70
CA LEU A 148 2.57 9.91 -20.64
C LEU A 148 1.25 9.99 -19.87
N ILE A 149 1.21 10.79 -18.81
CA ILE A 149 0.00 11.01 -18.01
C ILE A 149 -1.00 11.85 -18.81
N GLU A 150 -0.54 12.90 -19.49
CA GLU A 150 -1.37 13.74 -20.36
C GLU A 150 -2.07 12.92 -21.45
N ASP A 151 -1.38 11.95 -22.05
CA ASP A 151 -1.99 11.05 -23.03
C ASP A 151 -3.06 10.14 -22.41
N CYS A 152 -2.87 9.67 -21.16
CA CYS A 152 -3.94 8.99 -20.41
C CYS A 152 -5.14 9.91 -20.15
N VAL A 153 -4.92 11.21 -19.88
CA VAL A 153 -6.00 12.17 -19.62
C VAL A 153 -6.85 12.38 -20.87
N LYS A 154 -6.25 12.49 -22.06
CA LYS A 154 -7.01 12.59 -23.33
C LYS A 154 -7.92 11.40 -23.58
N GLU A 155 -7.47 10.20 -23.20
CA GLU A 155 -8.29 8.99 -23.28
C GLU A 155 -9.40 8.96 -22.22
N LEU A 156 -9.11 9.48 -21.02
CA LEU A 156 -10.12 9.67 -20.00
C LEU A 156 -11.21 10.65 -20.47
N ASP A 157 -10.86 11.76 -21.11
CA ASP A 157 -11.82 12.72 -21.67
C ASP A 157 -12.75 12.03 -22.69
N THR A 158 -12.17 11.22 -23.59
CA THR A 158 -12.95 10.44 -24.57
C THR A 158 -13.89 9.44 -23.87
N CYS A 159 -13.44 8.82 -22.79
CA CYS A 159 -14.26 7.91 -21.98
C CYS A 159 -15.42 8.64 -21.30
N LEU A 160 -15.14 9.81 -20.71
CA LEU A 160 -16.14 10.65 -20.03
C LEU A 160 -17.17 11.23 -21.01
N ASP A 161 -16.75 11.62 -22.22
CA ASP A 161 -17.66 12.07 -23.28
C ASP A 161 -18.64 10.96 -23.66
N ARG A 162 -18.14 9.74 -23.86
CA ARG A 162 -19.00 8.57 -24.15
C ARG A 162 -19.99 8.32 -23.02
N VAL A 163 -19.52 8.30 -21.78
CA VAL A 163 -20.37 8.13 -20.59
C VAL A 163 -21.44 9.23 -20.50
N SER A 164 -21.07 10.47 -20.78
CA SER A 164 -21.99 11.61 -20.77
C SER A 164 -23.05 11.51 -21.88
N MET A 165 -22.69 10.98 -23.05
CA MET A 165 -23.63 10.78 -24.17
C MET A 165 -24.59 9.61 -23.93
N GLU A 166 -24.10 8.50 -23.36
CA GLU A 166 -24.93 7.36 -22.97
C GLU A 166 -25.94 7.75 -21.89
N GLY A 167 -25.56 8.69 -21.01
CA GLY A 167 -26.38 9.17 -19.90
C GLY A 167 -26.54 8.14 -18.78
N GLY A 168 -27.03 8.59 -17.63
CA GLY A 168 -27.32 7.72 -16.49
C GLY A 168 -26.28 7.75 -15.37
N ILE A 169 -26.28 6.70 -14.55
CA ILE A 169 -25.45 6.60 -13.34
C ILE A 169 -24.13 5.91 -13.70
N THR A 170 -23.02 6.56 -13.38
CA THR A 170 -21.67 6.04 -13.63
C THR A 170 -20.98 5.65 -12.34
N ASP A 171 -20.38 4.47 -12.31
CA ASP A 171 -19.42 4.11 -11.27
C ASP A 171 -18.07 4.81 -11.52
N VAL A 172 -17.92 5.99 -10.91
CA VAL A 172 -16.68 6.78 -10.98
C VAL A 172 -15.47 5.98 -10.47
N ARG A 173 -15.67 5.05 -9.53
CA ARG A 173 -14.57 4.23 -8.98
C ARG A 173 -13.98 3.31 -10.03
N GLU A 174 -14.81 2.73 -10.90
CA GLU A 174 -14.35 1.88 -11.99
C GLU A 174 -13.62 2.69 -13.07
N VAL A 175 -14.14 3.87 -13.45
CA VAL A 175 -13.49 4.76 -14.42
C VAL A 175 -12.12 5.22 -13.91
N MET A 176 -12.03 5.69 -12.67
CA MET A 176 -10.75 6.11 -12.07
C MET A 176 -9.78 4.93 -11.90
N ALA A 177 -10.29 3.72 -11.69
CA ALA A 177 -9.45 2.53 -11.64
C ALA A 177 -8.82 2.20 -12.99
N GLN A 178 -9.58 2.26 -14.08
CA GLN A 178 -9.08 2.07 -15.43
C GLN A 178 -8.03 3.14 -15.76
N PHE A 179 -8.37 4.41 -15.54
CA PHE A 179 -7.43 5.52 -15.73
C PHE A 179 -6.11 5.32 -14.98
N SER A 180 -6.17 5.03 -13.67
CA SER A 180 -4.96 4.81 -12.87
C SER A 180 -4.16 3.57 -13.30
N THR A 181 -4.83 2.55 -13.84
CA THR A 181 -4.20 1.32 -14.35
C THR A 181 -3.43 1.62 -15.64
N ASP A 182 -4.01 2.43 -16.53
CA ASP A 182 -3.35 2.86 -17.77
C ASP A 182 -2.18 3.82 -17.47
N VAL A 183 -2.34 4.74 -16.51
CA VAL A 183 -1.26 5.63 -16.05
C VAL A 183 -0.07 4.83 -15.54
N ILE A 184 -0.28 3.88 -14.63
CA ILE A 184 0.84 3.08 -14.11
C ILE A 184 1.42 2.14 -15.19
N GLY A 185 0.60 1.66 -16.12
CA GLY A 185 1.06 0.91 -17.29
C GLY A 185 2.05 1.69 -18.15
N ARG A 186 1.69 2.93 -18.50
CA ARG A 186 2.56 3.80 -19.31
C ARG A 186 3.79 4.27 -18.53
N CYS A 187 3.62 4.81 -17.32
CA CYS A 187 4.73 5.38 -16.55
C CYS A 187 5.69 4.34 -15.99
N ALA A 188 5.20 3.18 -15.53
CA ALA A 188 6.07 2.17 -14.93
C ALA A 188 6.56 1.13 -15.94
N PHE A 189 5.68 0.61 -16.80
CA PHE A 189 5.99 -0.49 -17.71
C PHE A 189 6.29 -0.03 -19.14
N GLY A 190 6.01 1.23 -19.49
CA GLY A 190 6.10 1.69 -20.88
C GLY A 190 5.17 0.92 -21.82
N LEU A 191 4.02 0.49 -21.31
CA LEU A 191 3.02 -0.31 -22.01
C LEU A 191 1.68 0.41 -21.98
N ASP A 192 0.92 0.24 -23.05
CA ASP A 192 -0.46 0.70 -23.11
C ASP A 192 -1.40 -0.46 -22.78
N PHE A 193 -1.99 -0.43 -21.59
CA PHE A 193 -2.93 -1.46 -21.14
C PHE A 193 -4.33 -1.30 -21.74
N ASN A 194 -4.65 -0.12 -22.29
CA ASN A 194 -5.94 0.20 -22.91
C ASN A 194 -7.16 -0.18 -22.06
N THR A 195 -7.07 -0.12 -20.73
CA THR A 195 -8.13 -0.59 -19.83
C THR A 195 -9.38 0.29 -19.87
N MET A 196 -9.25 1.56 -20.29
CA MET A 196 -10.40 2.44 -20.54
C MET A 196 -11.19 2.08 -21.81
N LYS A 197 -10.55 1.40 -22.78
CA LYS A 197 -11.20 0.92 -24.02
C LYS A 197 -11.71 -0.51 -23.86
N ASP A 198 -10.97 -1.34 -23.12
CA ASP A 198 -11.34 -2.72 -22.79
C ASP A 198 -11.41 -2.93 -21.25
N PRO A 199 -12.62 -2.80 -20.66
CA PRO A 199 -12.85 -3.05 -19.24
C PRO A 199 -12.52 -4.48 -18.79
N GLN A 200 -12.45 -5.46 -19.71
CA GLN A 200 -12.13 -6.87 -19.42
C GLN A 200 -10.64 -7.19 -19.61
N SER A 201 -9.80 -6.16 -19.77
CA SER A 201 -8.35 -6.33 -19.87
C SER A 201 -7.77 -7.21 -18.75
N ALA A 202 -6.80 -8.04 -19.11
CA ALA A 202 -6.11 -8.92 -18.17
C ALA A 202 -5.50 -8.14 -16.99
N PHE A 203 -4.99 -6.93 -17.26
CA PHE A 203 -4.43 -6.03 -16.24
C PHE A 203 -5.46 -5.58 -15.20
N ARG A 204 -6.69 -5.26 -15.64
CA ARG A 204 -7.76 -4.88 -14.71
C ARG A 204 -8.20 -6.05 -13.85
N SER A 205 -8.35 -7.24 -14.45
CA SER A 205 -8.72 -8.47 -13.74
C SER A 205 -7.67 -8.87 -12.70
N ILE A 206 -6.39 -8.86 -13.08
CA ILE A 206 -5.27 -9.13 -12.16
C ILE A 206 -5.19 -8.07 -11.06
N GLY A 207 -5.34 -6.79 -11.40
CA GLY A 207 -5.36 -5.69 -10.43
C GLY A 207 -6.42 -5.89 -9.34
N LYS A 208 -7.65 -6.27 -9.72
CA LYS A 208 -8.72 -6.57 -8.74
C LYS A 208 -8.31 -7.71 -7.79
N LYS A 209 -7.67 -8.77 -8.28
CA LYS A 209 -7.26 -9.94 -7.47
C LYS A 209 -6.21 -9.62 -6.41
N ILE A 210 -5.38 -8.59 -6.61
CA ILE A 210 -4.31 -8.20 -5.66
C ILE A 210 -4.90 -7.73 -4.31
N PHE A 211 -6.07 -7.08 -4.33
CA PHE A 211 -6.66 -6.43 -3.15
C PHE A 211 -7.86 -7.19 -2.56
N VAL A 212 -8.22 -8.36 -3.12
CA VAL A 212 -9.29 -9.18 -2.56
C VAL A 212 -8.80 -9.90 -1.30
N LEU A 213 -9.47 -9.63 -0.18
CA LEU A 213 -9.20 -10.32 1.07
C LEU A 213 -9.87 -11.71 1.05
N SER A 214 -9.09 -12.75 0.74
CA SER A 214 -9.55 -14.14 0.79
C SER A 214 -9.34 -14.77 2.18
N TRP A 215 -10.08 -15.84 2.49
CA TRP A 215 -9.88 -16.59 3.73
C TRP A 215 -8.47 -17.19 3.86
N SER A 216 -7.78 -17.48 2.75
CA SER A 216 -6.38 -17.92 2.78
C SER A 216 -5.43 -16.80 3.21
N ILE A 217 -5.68 -15.56 2.78
CA ILE A 217 -4.93 -14.37 3.21
C ILE A 217 -5.20 -14.09 4.70
N VAL A 218 -6.47 -14.15 5.14
CA VAL A 218 -6.83 -14.01 6.55
C VAL A 218 -6.15 -15.07 7.41
N ALA A 219 -6.15 -16.33 6.98
CA ALA A 219 -5.44 -17.41 7.66
C ALA A 219 -3.92 -17.15 7.73
N ARG A 220 -3.31 -16.67 6.64
CA ARG A 220 -1.89 -16.29 6.62
C ARG A 220 -1.60 -15.15 7.61
N ILE A 221 -2.44 -14.12 7.66
CA ILE A 221 -2.32 -13.01 8.62
C ILE A 221 -2.40 -13.54 10.06
N CYS A 222 -3.40 -14.38 10.36
CA CYS A 222 -3.58 -14.96 11.69
C CYS A 222 -2.37 -15.82 12.10
N LEU A 223 -1.89 -16.69 11.21
CA LEU A 223 -0.70 -17.51 11.47
C LEU A 223 0.55 -16.66 11.73
N ARG A 224 0.73 -15.55 11.00
CA ARG A 224 1.81 -14.58 11.23
C ARG A 224 1.76 -13.98 12.63
N LEU A 225 0.57 -13.61 13.08
CA LEU A 225 0.31 -12.96 14.37
C LEU A 225 0.41 -13.96 15.54
N ILE A 226 0.13 -15.24 15.30
CA ILE A 226 0.34 -16.32 16.29
C ILE A 226 1.83 -16.60 16.46
N ASN A 227 2.51 -16.96 15.36
CA ASN A 227 3.94 -17.22 15.34
C ASN A 227 4.45 -17.22 13.88
N PRO A 228 5.33 -16.28 13.50
CA PRO A 228 5.83 -16.19 12.13
C PRO A 228 6.59 -17.44 11.67
N ARG A 229 7.13 -18.25 12.59
CA ARG A 229 7.77 -19.52 12.23
C ARG A 229 6.77 -20.50 11.65
N LEU A 230 5.51 -20.55 12.11
CA LEU A 230 4.50 -21.49 11.59
C LEU A 230 4.20 -21.26 10.11
N LEU A 231 4.27 -20.01 9.64
CA LEU A 231 4.09 -19.69 8.22
C LEU A 231 5.09 -20.42 7.32
N LYS A 232 6.35 -20.53 7.75
CA LYS A 232 7.40 -21.22 6.99
C LYS A 232 7.12 -22.72 6.81
N TRP A 233 6.38 -23.33 7.74
CA TRP A 233 6.01 -24.75 7.68
C TRP A 233 4.80 -24.98 6.77
N ILE A 234 3.77 -24.11 6.89
CA ILE A 234 2.49 -24.29 6.17
C ILE A 234 2.59 -23.80 4.71
N ARG A 235 3.58 -22.95 4.38
CA ARG A 235 3.91 -22.52 3.01
C ARG A 235 2.76 -21.86 2.23
N ILE A 236 1.88 -21.13 2.92
CA ILE A 236 0.81 -20.32 2.29
C ILE A 236 1.43 -19.05 1.73
N LYS A 237 1.25 -18.74 0.45
CA LYS A 237 1.71 -17.48 -0.21
C LYS A 237 0.78 -16.28 0.10
N ALA A 238 1.32 -15.06 0.10
CA ALA A 238 0.55 -13.81 0.21
C ALA A 238 0.03 -13.40 -1.15
N VAL A 239 0.84 -13.60 -2.19
CA VAL A 239 0.47 -13.37 -3.58
C VAL A 239 0.05 -14.71 -4.21
N SER A 240 -1.05 -14.71 -4.96
CA SER A 240 -1.52 -15.93 -5.63
C SER A 240 -0.58 -16.32 -6.76
N ASN A 241 -0.48 -17.62 -7.06
CA ASN A 241 0.36 -18.12 -8.16
C ASN A 241 -0.04 -17.52 -9.51
N GLU A 242 -1.32 -17.23 -9.72
CA GLU A 242 -1.81 -16.59 -10.94
C GLU A 242 -1.21 -15.19 -11.12
N VAL A 243 -1.26 -14.37 -10.06
CA VAL A 243 -0.67 -13.02 -10.08
C VAL A 243 0.85 -13.11 -10.22
N GLU A 244 1.48 -14.05 -9.51
CA GLU A 244 2.92 -14.32 -9.64
C GLU A 244 3.32 -14.62 -11.08
N THR A 245 2.72 -15.64 -11.69
CA THR A 245 3.02 -16.03 -13.08
C THR A 245 2.76 -14.90 -14.06
N PHE A 246 1.68 -14.13 -13.88
CA PHE A 246 1.38 -12.98 -14.72
C PHE A 246 2.51 -11.94 -14.72
N PHE A 247 2.97 -11.50 -13.55
CA PHE A 247 3.99 -10.46 -13.46
C PHE A 247 5.37 -10.93 -13.93
N PHE A 248 5.74 -12.18 -13.65
CA PHE A 248 6.98 -12.75 -14.19
C PHE A 248 6.94 -12.78 -15.72
N ASN A 249 5.88 -13.34 -16.32
CA ASN A 249 5.75 -13.43 -17.77
C ASN A 249 5.74 -12.04 -18.42
N LEU A 250 4.89 -11.13 -17.91
CA LEU A 250 4.81 -9.74 -18.38
C LEU A 250 6.19 -9.10 -18.45
N LEU A 251 6.97 -9.22 -17.38
CA LEU A 251 8.24 -8.54 -17.27
C LEU A 251 9.33 -9.20 -18.13
N TYR A 252 9.38 -10.52 -18.18
CA TYR A 252 10.30 -11.22 -19.08
C TYR A 252 10.02 -10.90 -20.55
N ASP A 253 8.76 -10.91 -20.95
CA ASP A 253 8.35 -10.57 -22.32
C ASP A 253 8.66 -9.11 -22.64
N THR A 254 8.40 -8.20 -21.70
CA THR A 254 8.69 -6.77 -21.86
C THR A 254 10.19 -6.52 -22.00
N ILE A 255 11.03 -7.12 -21.15
CA ILE A 255 12.50 -6.99 -21.24
C ILE A 255 13.02 -7.61 -22.54
N ARG A 256 12.46 -8.75 -22.96
CA ARG A 256 12.84 -9.41 -24.22
C ARG A 256 12.50 -8.54 -25.43
N TYR A 257 11.29 -8.00 -25.47
CA TYR A 257 10.84 -7.07 -26.51
C TYR A 257 11.75 -5.83 -26.60
N ARG A 258 12.12 -5.25 -25.46
CA ARG A 258 13.01 -4.09 -25.41
C ARG A 258 14.41 -4.34 -25.96
N LYS A 259 14.94 -5.56 -25.86
CA LYS A 259 16.25 -5.89 -26.48
C LYS A 259 16.22 -5.84 -28.01
N THR A 260 15.04 -5.87 -28.62
CA THR A 260 14.87 -5.82 -30.07
C THR A 260 14.61 -4.41 -30.63
N GLU A 261 14.28 -3.43 -29.78
CA GLU A 261 14.02 -2.05 -30.19
C GLU A 261 15.11 -1.09 -29.67
N VAL A 262 15.40 -0.03 -30.43
CA VAL A 262 16.46 0.97 -30.12
C VAL A 262 15.88 2.27 -29.55
N ASN A 263 14.63 2.27 -29.11
CA ASN A 263 13.99 3.49 -28.63
C ASN A 263 14.39 3.81 -27.18
N GLU A 264 14.82 5.05 -26.94
CA GLU A 264 14.99 5.56 -25.58
C GLU A 264 13.63 5.65 -24.88
N ARG A 265 13.53 5.05 -23.70
CA ARG A 265 12.31 5.01 -22.88
C ARG A 265 12.57 5.62 -21.52
N TYR A 266 11.62 6.41 -21.05
CA TYR A 266 11.70 7.14 -19.78
C TYR A 266 10.74 6.57 -18.71
N ASP A 267 10.58 5.25 -18.70
CA ASP A 267 9.73 4.51 -17.75
C ASP A 267 10.51 3.91 -16.56
N PHE A 268 9.77 3.54 -15.51
CA PHE A 268 10.36 2.99 -14.28
C PHE A 268 11.13 1.68 -14.51
N LEU A 269 10.62 0.80 -15.37
CA LEU A 269 11.31 -0.44 -15.73
C LEU A 269 12.68 -0.16 -16.39
N GLN A 270 12.76 0.83 -17.27
CA GLN A 270 14.03 1.21 -17.89
C GLN A 270 15.04 1.72 -16.85
N ILE A 271 14.57 2.50 -15.87
CA ILE A 271 15.42 2.97 -14.78
C ILE A 271 15.98 1.79 -13.98
N MET A 272 15.16 0.78 -13.66
CA MET A 272 15.63 -0.41 -12.96
C MET A 272 16.61 -1.26 -13.77
N CYS A 273 16.38 -1.42 -15.08
CA CYS A 273 17.32 -2.08 -15.98
C CYS A 273 18.68 -1.35 -16.00
N ASN A 274 18.67 -0.02 -16.04
CA ASN A 274 19.89 0.79 -16.02
C ASN A 274 20.65 0.65 -14.70
N ILE A 275 19.95 0.66 -13.56
CA ILE A 275 20.54 0.42 -12.24
C ILE A 275 21.22 -0.96 -12.21
N LYS A 276 20.52 -2.00 -12.68
CA LYS A 276 21.06 -3.36 -12.73
C LYS A 276 22.33 -3.43 -13.58
N ALA A 277 22.31 -2.86 -14.78
CA ALA A 277 23.47 -2.83 -15.68
C ALA A 277 24.65 -2.06 -15.06
N GLN A 278 24.39 -0.95 -14.38
CA GLN A 278 25.41 -0.17 -13.68
C GLN A 278 26.07 -0.97 -12.55
N GLU A 279 25.28 -1.70 -11.77
CA GLU A 279 25.79 -2.56 -10.68
C GLU A 279 26.65 -3.72 -11.20
N GLU A 280 26.30 -4.26 -12.36
CA GLU A 280 27.11 -5.27 -13.05
C GLU A 280 28.46 -4.70 -13.50
N GLN A 281 28.48 -3.49 -14.07
CA GLN A 281 29.69 -2.78 -14.47
C GLN A 281 30.57 -2.41 -13.26
N GLN A 282 29.95 -1.99 -12.16
CA GLN A 282 30.63 -1.61 -10.92
C GLN A 282 31.07 -2.82 -10.07
N HIS A 283 30.83 -4.05 -10.54
CA HIS A 283 31.21 -5.29 -9.85
C HIS A 283 30.66 -5.38 -8.42
N VAL A 284 29.49 -4.79 -8.16
CA VAL A 284 28.80 -4.87 -6.85
C VAL A 284 28.63 -6.36 -6.45
N PRO A 285 28.77 -6.76 -5.18
CA PRO A 285 28.53 -8.15 -4.77
C PRO A 285 27.15 -8.67 -5.19
N LYS A 286 27.05 -9.93 -5.65
CA LYS A 286 25.79 -10.49 -6.21
C LYS A 286 24.62 -10.42 -5.23
N ASP A 287 24.88 -10.60 -3.96
CA ASP A 287 23.94 -10.51 -2.83
C ASP A 287 23.43 -9.09 -2.59
N GLU A 288 24.18 -8.08 -3.02
CA GLU A 288 23.78 -6.69 -2.96
C GLU A 288 23.13 -6.19 -4.25
N ARG A 289 23.23 -6.91 -5.38
CA ARG A 289 22.68 -6.50 -6.68
C ARG A 289 21.16 -6.58 -6.74
N LEU A 290 20.57 -5.80 -7.65
CA LEU A 290 19.17 -5.95 -8.05
C LEU A 290 18.99 -7.26 -8.85
N SER A 291 18.49 -8.31 -8.18
CA SER A 291 18.14 -9.58 -8.82
C SER A 291 16.94 -9.43 -9.75
N ASP A 292 16.76 -10.36 -10.70
CA ASP A 292 15.58 -10.36 -11.58
C ASP A 292 14.29 -10.55 -10.75
N THR A 293 14.33 -11.44 -9.76
CA THR A 293 13.23 -11.65 -8.81
C THR A 293 12.86 -10.35 -8.09
N LEU A 294 13.86 -9.61 -7.59
CA LEU A 294 13.63 -8.34 -6.89
C LEU A 294 13.14 -7.25 -7.85
N LEU A 295 13.59 -7.27 -9.11
CA LEU A 295 13.07 -6.37 -10.15
C LEU A 295 11.57 -6.64 -10.39
N VAL A 296 11.18 -7.91 -10.54
CA VAL A 296 9.76 -8.31 -10.71
C VAL A 296 8.93 -7.93 -9.48
N ALA A 297 9.42 -8.24 -8.28
CA ALA A 297 8.73 -7.91 -7.03
C ALA A 297 8.49 -6.40 -6.88
N ASN A 298 9.48 -5.58 -7.25
CA ASN A 298 9.31 -4.12 -7.23
C ASN A 298 8.34 -3.64 -8.32
N MET A 299 8.42 -4.14 -9.56
CA MET A 299 7.40 -3.81 -10.59
C MET A 299 5.99 -4.14 -10.11
N PHE A 300 5.81 -5.29 -9.46
CA PHE A 300 4.54 -5.70 -8.86
C PHE A 300 4.04 -4.69 -7.82
N VAL A 301 4.88 -4.27 -6.86
CA VAL A 301 4.43 -3.32 -5.82
C VAL A 301 4.18 -1.92 -6.37
N PHE A 302 4.91 -1.49 -7.41
CA PHE A 302 4.64 -0.20 -8.06
C PHE A 302 3.34 -0.23 -8.86
N PHE A 303 3.01 -1.35 -9.53
CA PHE A 303 1.70 -1.54 -10.12
C PHE A 303 0.61 -1.44 -9.06
N ALA A 304 0.67 -2.31 -8.03
CA ALA A 304 -0.34 -2.37 -6.98
C ALA A 304 -0.52 -1.03 -6.25
N GLY A 305 0.59 -0.40 -5.85
CA GLY A 305 0.59 0.89 -5.18
C GLY A 305 0.10 2.03 -6.07
N GLY A 306 0.46 2.02 -7.36
CA GLY A 306 0.16 3.09 -8.30
C GLY A 306 -1.31 3.17 -8.73
N PHE A 307 -1.98 2.04 -8.95
CA PHE A 307 -3.36 2.07 -9.43
C PHE A 307 -4.38 2.21 -8.28
N GLU A 308 -4.33 1.37 -7.25
CA GLU A 308 -5.43 1.27 -6.27
C GLU A 308 -5.55 2.52 -5.39
N THR A 309 -4.39 3.08 -4.98
CA THR A 309 -4.35 4.27 -4.12
C THR A 309 -4.79 5.52 -4.88
N THR A 310 -4.28 5.72 -6.10
CA THR A 310 -4.66 6.83 -6.98
C THR A 310 -6.14 6.77 -7.32
N ALA A 311 -6.64 5.61 -7.75
CA ALA A 311 -8.04 5.46 -8.08
C ALA A 311 -8.95 5.73 -6.88
N THR A 312 -8.60 5.21 -5.70
CA THR A 312 -9.37 5.46 -4.48
C THR A 312 -9.39 6.96 -4.14
N THR A 313 -8.23 7.61 -4.18
CA THR A 313 -8.10 9.06 -3.89
C THR A 313 -8.95 9.89 -4.84
N LEU A 314 -8.82 9.67 -6.15
CA LEU A 314 -9.58 10.40 -7.16
C LEU A 314 -11.09 10.16 -7.03
N SER A 315 -11.50 8.92 -6.77
CA SER A 315 -12.92 8.57 -6.65
C SER A 315 -13.57 9.29 -5.48
N TYR A 316 -12.91 9.32 -4.32
CA TYR A 316 -13.47 10.05 -3.19
C TYR A 316 -13.36 11.57 -3.38
N CYS A 317 -12.32 12.10 -4.02
CA CYS A 317 -12.27 13.52 -4.37
C CYS A 317 -13.47 13.92 -5.23
N LEU A 318 -13.78 13.13 -6.26
CA LEU A 318 -14.92 13.36 -7.15
C LEU A 318 -16.26 13.22 -6.41
N TYR A 319 -16.38 12.23 -5.52
CA TYR A 319 -17.56 12.06 -4.67
C TYR A 319 -17.82 13.30 -3.80
N GLU A 320 -16.80 13.76 -3.08
CA GLU A 320 -16.91 14.94 -2.21
C GLU A 320 -17.17 16.22 -3.01
N LEU A 321 -16.56 16.38 -4.19
CA LEU A 321 -16.83 17.51 -5.08
C LEU A 321 -18.27 17.50 -5.61
N ALA A 322 -18.84 16.33 -5.89
CA ALA A 322 -20.23 16.21 -6.31
C ALA A 322 -21.23 16.56 -5.19
N LEU A 323 -20.85 16.36 -3.93
CA LEU A 323 -21.67 16.77 -2.78
C LEU A 323 -21.51 18.26 -2.42
N ASN A 324 -20.43 18.91 -2.85
CA ASN A 324 -20.06 20.27 -2.48
C ASN A 324 -19.82 21.14 -3.73
N GLU A 325 -20.91 21.57 -4.37
CA GLU A 325 -20.88 22.33 -5.63
C GLU A 325 -20.11 23.65 -5.53
N ASP A 326 -20.12 24.32 -4.38
CA ASP A 326 -19.37 25.56 -4.15
C ASP A 326 -17.85 25.32 -4.18
N VAL A 327 -17.40 24.23 -3.56
CA VAL A 327 -15.99 23.79 -3.58
C VAL A 327 -15.60 23.40 -5.01
N GLN A 328 -16.46 22.65 -5.69
CA GLN A 328 -16.24 22.25 -7.09
C GLN A 328 -16.13 23.47 -8.01
N GLN A 329 -17.05 24.43 -7.90
CA GLN A 329 -17.05 25.62 -8.72
C GLN A 329 -15.83 26.48 -8.47
N ARG A 330 -15.39 26.61 -7.21
CA ARG A 330 -14.17 27.35 -6.87
C ARG A 330 -12.92 26.69 -7.44
N ALA A 331 -12.79 25.36 -7.34
CA ALA A 331 -11.69 24.62 -7.95
C ALA A 331 -11.68 24.79 -9.48
N ARG A 332 -12.86 24.70 -10.10
CA ARG A 332 -13.02 24.94 -11.55
C ARG A 332 -12.59 26.36 -11.94
N THR A 333 -12.95 27.37 -11.15
CA THR A 333 -12.56 28.76 -11.40
C THR A 333 -11.04 28.95 -11.30
N GLU A 334 -10.37 28.32 -10.33
CA GLU A 334 -8.90 28.33 -10.23
C GLU A 334 -8.26 27.76 -11.52
N ILE A 335 -8.69 26.57 -11.94
CA ILE A 335 -8.18 25.89 -13.15
C ILE A 335 -8.39 26.76 -14.39
N ILE A 336 -9.61 27.26 -14.62
CA ILE A 336 -9.93 28.08 -15.79
C ILE A 336 -9.11 29.38 -15.81
N THR A 337 -8.90 30.00 -14.65
CA THR A 337 -8.12 31.24 -14.55
C THR A 337 -6.67 31.00 -14.91
N LEU A 338 -6.08 29.91 -14.39
CA LEU A 338 -4.71 29.53 -14.71
C LEU A 338 -4.57 29.19 -16.20
N MET A 339 -5.48 28.38 -16.75
CA MET A 339 -5.51 28.05 -18.19
C MET A 339 -5.55 29.30 -19.07
N LYS A 340 -6.40 30.29 -18.74
CA LYS A 340 -6.47 31.55 -19.49
C LYS A 340 -5.16 32.33 -19.45
N SER A 341 -4.49 32.35 -18.29
CA SER A 341 -3.20 33.04 -18.15
C SER A 341 -2.05 32.35 -18.92
N ARG A 342 -2.23 31.06 -19.28
CA ARG A 342 -1.24 30.21 -19.96
C ARG A 342 -1.63 29.86 -21.40
N ASN A 343 -2.47 30.68 -22.05
CA ASN A 343 -2.92 30.45 -23.43
C ASN A 343 -3.54 29.05 -23.67
N GLY A 344 -4.20 28.49 -22.66
CA GLY A 344 -4.89 27.20 -22.73
C GLY A 344 -4.04 25.97 -22.44
N VAL A 345 -2.75 26.11 -22.15
CA VAL A 345 -1.85 24.97 -21.86
C VAL A 345 -1.55 24.91 -20.36
N LEU A 346 -1.80 23.75 -19.74
CA LEU A 346 -1.31 23.44 -18.40
C LEU A 346 -0.11 22.50 -18.56
N ASP A 347 1.09 22.99 -18.27
CA ASP A 347 2.30 22.18 -18.23
C ASP A 347 2.59 21.68 -16.80
N TYR A 348 3.61 20.83 -16.66
CA TYR A 348 4.03 20.28 -15.38
C TYR A 348 4.31 21.36 -14.31
N ASP A 349 4.91 22.48 -14.71
CA ASP A 349 5.28 23.53 -13.76
C ASP A 349 4.04 24.30 -13.28
N SER A 350 3.07 24.52 -14.18
CA SER A 350 1.78 25.16 -13.90
C SER A 350 0.95 24.41 -12.85
N LEU A 351 1.09 23.09 -12.73
CA LEU A 351 0.37 22.30 -11.73
C LEU A 351 0.65 22.75 -10.29
N ASN A 352 1.85 23.26 -10.02
CA ASN A 352 2.22 23.74 -8.68
C ASN A 352 1.52 25.06 -8.30
N GLU A 353 0.84 25.73 -9.24
CA GLU A 353 0.10 26.97 -9.00
C GLU A 353 -1.36 26.70 -8.57
N LEU A 354 -1.85 25.46 -8.70
CA LEU A 354 -3.21 25.04 -8.35
C LEU A 354 -3.35 24.77 -6.85
N ASN A 355 -3.16 25.81 -6.04
CA ASN A 355 -3.12 25.72 -4.58
C ASN A 355 -4.44 25.21 -3.97
N TYR A 356 -5.59 25.68 -4.48
CA TYR A 356 -6.89 25.27 -3.96
C TYR A 356 -7.21 23.82 -4.32
N LEU A 357 -6.86 23.39 -5.54
CA LEU A 357 -6.95 21.98 -5.94
C LEU A 357 -6.05 21.08 -5.08
N GLU A 358 -4.82 21.52 -4.77
CA GLU A 358 -3.94 20.79 -3.85
C GLU A 358 -4.56 20.65 -2.46
N MET A 359 -5.22 21.70 -1.93
CA MET A 359 -5.93 21.63 -0.64
C MET A 359 -7.04 20.58 -0.65
N ILE A 360 -7.77 20.43 -1.76
CA ILE A 360 -8.82 19.42 -1.94
C ILE A 360 -8.20 18.02 -1.92
N ILE A 361 -7.19 17.76 -2.75
CA ILE A 361 -6.55 16.44 -2.88
C ILE A 361 -5.90 16.02 -1.55
N MET A 362 -5.27 16.97 -0.84
CA MET A 362 -4.63 16.72 0.45
C MET A 362 -5.63 16.59 1.61
N GLY A 363 -6.94 16.67 1.36
CA GLY A 363 -7.97 16.57 2.40
C GLY A 363 -7.88 17.66 3.46
N LYS A 364 -7.27 18.82 3.16
CA LYS A 364 -7.05 19.92 4.11
C LYS A 364 -8.32 20.73 4.38
N LEU A 365 -9.36 20.52 3.58
CA LEU A 365 -10.68 21.08 3.83
C LEU A 365 -11.41 20.20 4.87
N PRO A 366 -12.11 20.78 5.87
CA PRO A 366 -12.78 20.02 6.92
C PRO A 366 -13.74 18.93 6.41
N LEU A 367 -14.36 19.15 5.24
CA LEU A 367 -15.23 18.18 4.56
C LEU A 367 -14.48 16.99 3.97
N PHE A 368 -13.19 17.16 3.62
CA PHE A 368 -12.36 16.17 2.92
C PHE A 368 -11.37 15.45 3.85
N LEU A 369 -11.40 15.69 5.16
CA LEU A 369 -10.50 15.06 6.15
C LEU A 369 -10.63 13.52 6.17
N ALA A 370 -11.81 13.01 5.80
CA ALA A 370 -12.07 11.57 5.64
C ALA A 370 -11.17 10.94 4.54
N LEU A 371 -10.76 11.69 3.50
CA LEU A 371 -9.86 11.23 2.45
C LEU A 371 -8.50 10.82 3.00
N THR A 372 -7.93 11.66 3.87
CA THR A 372 -6.62 11.41 4.47
C THR A 372 -6.65 10.23 5.43
N GLU A 373 -7.70 10.11 6.25
CA GLU A 373 -7.85 8.99 7.19
C GLU A 373 -8.07 7.66 6.45
N LEU A 374 -8.93 7.60 5.43
CA LEU A 374 -9.19 6.37 4.68
C LEU A 374 -8.02 5.92 3.79
N THR A 375 -7.28 6.85 3.20
CA THR A 375 -6.17 6.55 2.29
C THR A 375 -4.90 6.14 3.06
N PHE A 376 -4.58 6.81 4.17
CA PHE A 376 -3.46 6.41 5.04
C PHE A 376 -3.78 5.17 5.89
N ALA A 377 -5.01 5.03 6.42
CA ALA A 377 -5.37 3.86 7.23
C ALA A 377 -5.41 2.56 6.43
N ARG A 378 -5.61 2.62 5.10
CA ARG A 378 -5.46 1.44 4.22
C ARG A 378 -4.01 0.96 4.08
N PHE A 379 -3.01 1.82 4.32
CA PHE A 379 -1.61 1.51 4.05
C PHE A 379 -0.75 1.32 5.31
N PHE A 380 -1.13 1.91 6.45
CA PHE A 380 -0.31 1.96 7.67
C PHE A 380 -0.96 1.32 8.90
N VAL A 381 -1.63 0.19 8.69
CA VAL A 381 -2.04 -0.68 9.78
C VAL A 381 -0.95 -1.73 10.03
N SER A 382 -0.38 -1.71 11.23
CA SER A 382 0.63 -2.65 11.75
C SER A 382 2.06 -2.32 11.33
N CYS A 383 2.73 -1.44 12.08
CA CYS A 383 4.15 -1.17 11.92
C CYS A 383 4.88 -0.84 13.23
N PHE A 384 4.60 -1.50 14.38
CA PHE A 384 5.49 -1.36 15.56
C PHE A 384 5.67 -2.67 16.31
N ARG A 385 6.51 -3.57 15.76
CA ARG A 385 6.79 -4.89 16.34
C ARG A 385 8.02 -4.91 17.29
N ASN A 386 8.72 -3.78 17.48
CA ASN A 386 10.04 -3.76 18.15
C ASN A 386 10.11 -3.00 19.49
N ILE A 387 8.99 -2.57 20.08
CA ILE A 387 9.04 -1.81 21.35
C ILE A 387 9.50 -2.68 22.54
N THR A 388 9.29 -3.99 22.49
CA THR A 388 9.63 -4.90 23.60
C THR A 388 11.10 -5.33 23.66
N LYS A 389 11.90 -5.15 22.59
CA LYS A 389 13.33 -5.52 22.60
C LYS A 389 14.23 -4.55 23.36
N VAL A 390 13.77 -3.33 23.65
CA VAL A 390 14.60 -2.30 24.29
C VAL A 390 14.70 -2.51 25.81
N SER A 391 13.80 -3.29 26.43
CA SER A 391 13.80 -3.47 27.90
C SER A 391 14.70 -4.59 28.43
N THR A 392 15.24 -5.47 27.57
CA THR A 392 16.04 -6.61 28.03
C THR A 392 17.55 -6.35 28.06
N ASP A 393 18.03 -5.25 27.48
CA ASP A 393 19.48 -4.94 27.38
C ASP A 393 19.93 -3.79 28.29
N THR A 394 19.14 -3.38 29.29
CA THR A 394 19.53 -2.33 30.27
C THR A 394 19.71 -2.84 31.71
N THR A 395 19.88 -4.15 31.88
CA THR A 395 20.43 -4.72 33.12
C THR A 395 21.74 -5.44 32.81
N GLY A 396 22.82 -4.66 32.85
CA GLY A 396 24.21 -5.10 32.71
C GLY A 396 25.14 -3.94 33.02
#